data_AF-A0A9Q1HKY1-F1
#
_entry.id   AF-A0A9Q1HKY1-F1
#
_cell.length_a   1.000
_cell.length_b   1.000
_cell.length_c   1.000
_cell.angle_alpha   90.00
_cell.angle_beta   90.00
_cell.angle_gamma   90.00
#
_symmetry.space_group_name_H-M   'P 1'
#
loop_
_entity.id
_entity.type
_entity.pdbx_description
1 polymer ?
#
loop_
_entity_poly.entity_id
_entity_poly.type
_entity_poly.pdbx_seq_one_letter_code
_entity_poly.pdbx_strand_id
1 'polypeptide(L)'
;MFQTLTEFPEVKSTFKEPPMVAFRRPRSLRDPLVRAREPTPLRHDISSSEPSGFFPCKSRKCMLHSYIHATNKFKSTQTNQEFPITTHIKCKSSWVIYLMTCTHCRKQYVGKTETTLYTRFSNTRSEINNFNENTQPKRLPYTIHFNSAHHTIDNVRISGIEIVTKQSRVAILHRESFWINKLRTLHPHGINVDR
;
A
#
# COMPACT_ATOMS: atom_id res chain seq x y z
N MET A 1 15.51 11.06 49.20
CA MET A 1 16.57 11.85 49.84
C MET A 1 17.72 10.89 50.05
N PHE A 2 18.82 11.01 49.28
CA PHE A 2 19.95 10.08 49.35
C PHE A 2 21.00 10.63 50.32
N GLN A 3 21.30 9.91 51.40
CA GLN A 3 22.37 10.22 52.34
C GLN A 3 23.73 9.91 51.71
N THR A 4 24.65 10.88 51.71
CA THR A 4 26.01 10.73 51.18
C THR A 4 26.90 9.96 52.15
N LEU A 5 27.85 9.17 51.63
CA LEU A 5 28.80 8.31 52.37
C LEU A 5 29.72 9.06 53.38
N THR A 6 29.57 10.37 53.53
CA THR A 6 30.30 11.23 54.45
C THR A 6 29.84 11.12 55.92
N GLU A 7 28.73 10.43 56.19
CA GLU A 7 28.17 10.30 57.55
C GLU A 7 28.75 9.13 58.37
N PHE A 8 29.56 8.27 57.76
CA PHE A 8 30.21 7.14 58.47
C PHE A 8 31.67 7.50 58.80
N PRO A 9 32.06 7.58 60.09
CA PRO A 9 33.40 8.00 60.51
C PRO A 9 34.53 7.09 59.99
N GLU A 10 34.25 5.81 59.76
CA GLU A 10 35.25 4.80 59.37
C GLU A 10 35.75 4.94 57.94
N VAL A 11 34.93 5.47 57.01
CA VAL A 11 35.28 5.62 55.58
C VAL A 11 35.89 6.99 55.24
N LYS A 12 36.01 7.88 56.21
CA LYS A 12 36.53 9.24 56.01
C LYS A 12 38.05 9.28 55.85
N SER A 13 38.77 8.29 56.39
CA SER A 13 40.25 8.24 56.35
C SER A 13 40.80 7.68 55.03
N THR A 14 39.96 7.05 54.21
CA THR A 14 40.39 6.38 52.98
C THR A 14 40.45 7.29 51.75
N PHE A 15 39.78 8.45 51.78
CA PHE A 15 39.74 9.40 50.66
C PHE A 15 40.32 10.76 51.07
N LYS A 16 41.32 11.27 50.33
CA LYS A 16 41.93 12.59 50.58
C LYS A 16 41.01 13.77 50.25
N GLU A 17 40.05 13.59 49.35
CA GLU A 17 39.06 14.60 48.95
C GLU A 17 37.65 13.96 48.89
N PRO A 18 36.57 14.72 49.09
CA PRO A 18 35.21 14.17 49.05
C PRO A 18 34.91 13.56 47.68
N PRO A 19 34.37 12.34 47.60
CA PRO A 19 34.03 11.74 46.31
C PRO A 19 32.93 12.55 45.62
N MET A 20 33.18 12.91 44.36
CA MET A 20 32.24 13.68 43.56
C MET A 20 31.16 12.75 42.98
N VAL A 21 29.89 13.06 43.25
CA VAL A 21 28.75 12.35 42.66
C VAL A 21 28.40 13.01 41.32
N ALA A 22 28.64 12.31 40.22
CA ALA A 22 28.25 12.75 38.89
C ALA A 22 26.99 12.01 38.42
N PHE A 23 25.93 12.75 38.08
CA PHE A 23 24.73 12.18 37.49
C PHE A 23 24.90 11.99 35.98
N ARG A 24 24.70 10.77 35.48
CA ARG A 24 24.64 10.52 34.04
C ARG A 24 23.35 11.08 33.47
N ARG A 25 23.45 11.88 32.41
CA ARG A 25 22.29 12.34 31.64
C ARG A 25 21.55 11.13 31.07
N PRO A 26 20.21 11.04 31.19
CA PRO A 26 19.45 10.00 30.52
C PRO A 26 19.55 10.18 29.00
N ARG A 27 19.67 9.07 28.27
CA ARG A 27 19.75 9.10 26.81
C ARG A 27 18.50 9.76 26.24
N SER A 28 18.68 10.81 25.45
CA SER A 28 17.58 11.41 24.69
C SER A 28 17.35 10.61 23.42
N LEU A 29 16.15 10.70 22.83
CA LEU A 29 15.85 10.07 21.52
C LEU A 29 16.81 10.51 20.41
N ARG A 30 17.57 11.59 20.60
CA ARG A 30 18.60 12.06 19.65
C ARG A 30 19.87 11.20 19.66
N ASP A 31 20.18 10.52 20.77
CA ASP A 31 21.42 9.76 20.94
C ASP A 31 21.48 8.46 20.11
N PRO A 32 20.38 7.70 19.92
CA PRO A 32 20.37 6.55 19.02
C PRO A 32 20.05 6.87 17.55
N LEU A 33 19.68 8.11 17.20
CA LEU A 33 19.34 8.48 15.83
C LEU A 33 20.60 8.72 14.99
N VAL A 34 21.12 7.65 14.40
CA VAL A 34 22.13 7.74 13.34
C VAL A 34 21.45 8.16 12.05
N ARG A 35 22.07 9.10 11.31
CA ARG A 35 21.65 9.52 9.96
C ARG A 35 21.38 8.27 9.12
N ALA A 36 20.15 8.14 8.58
CA ALA A 36 19.86 7.08 7.61
C ALA A 36 20.84 7.23 6.44
N ARG A 37 21.79 6.30 6.33
CA ARG A 37 22.67 6.21 5.18
C ARG A 37 21.88 5.48 4.12
N GLU A 38 21.15 6.24 3.30
CA GLU A 38 20.48 5.70 2.13
C GLU A 38 21.51 4.88 1.33
N PRO A 39 21.28 3.57 1.13
CA PRO A 39 22.15 2.80 0.26
C PRO A 39 22.14 3.49 -1.10
N THR A 40 23.32 3.92 -1.57
CA THR A 40 23.48 4.34 -2.96
C THR A 40 22.82 3.28 -3.84
N PRO A 41 21.86 3.64 -4.69
CA PRO A 41 21.19 2.66 -5.51
C PRO A 41 22.28 1.97 -6.35
N LEU A 42 22.43 0.66 -6.13
CA LEU A 42 23.16 -0.19 -7.05
C LEU A 42 22.55 0.10 -8.42
N ARG A 43 23.34 0.70 -9.31
CA ARG A 43 22.96 0.98 -10.69
C ARG A 43 22.78 -0.38 -11.37
N HIS A 44 21.59 -0.94 -11.24
CA HIS A 44 21.14 -1.98 -12.15
C HIS A 44 21.06 -1.31 -13.52
N ASP A 45 21.78 -1.88 -14.49
CA ASP A 45 21.77 -1.46 -15.89
C ASP A 45 20.38 -1.01 -16.35
N ILE A 46 20.24 0.31 -16.56
CA ILE A 46 19.08 0.91 -17.19
C ILE A 46 19.26 0.72 -18.70
N SER A 47 18.90 -0.48 -19.19
CA SER A 47 18.77 -0.77 -20.62
C SER A 47 17.38 -1.28 -20.98
N SER A 48 16.34 -0.75 -20.33
CA SER A 48 14.99 -0.76 -20.88
C SER A 48 14.23 0.50 -20.45
N SER A 49 14.20 1.51 -21.31
CA SER A 49 13.47 2.77 -21.10
C SER A 49 11.95 2.58 -21.31
N GLU A 50 11.34 1.59 -20.67
CA GLU A 50 9.89 1.46 -20.77
C GLU A 50 9.23 2.64 -20.04
N PRO A 51 8.27 3.34 -20.67
CA PRO A 51 7.66 4.52 -20.07
C PRO A 51 6.87 4.14 -18.82
N SER A 52 6.96 4.92 -17.75
CA SER A 52 6.14 4.69 -16.56
C SER A 52 4.65 4.88 -16.87
N GLY A 53 3.81 4.02 -16.30
CA GLY A 53 2.39 3.96 -16.61
C GLY A 53 1.83 2.55 -16.59
N PHE A 54 0.52 2.46 -16.79
CA PHE A 54 -0.19 1.21 -16.98
C PHE A 54 -0.56 1.04 -18.45
N PHE A 55 -0.08 -0.05 -19.05
CA PHE A 55 -0.22 -0.31 -20.48
C PHE A 55 -0.78 -1.71 -20.77
N PRO A 56 -1.52 -1.88 -21.87
CA PRO A 56 -1.90 -3.19 -22.38
C PRO A 56 -0.66 -4.09 -22.59
N CYS A 57 -0.78 -5.38 -22.25
CA CYS A 57 0.24 -6.36 -22.62
C CYS A 57 0.20 -6.67 -24.14
N LYS A 58 1.26 -7.29 -24.67
CA LYS A 58 1.39 -7.64 -26.10
C LYS A 58 0.43 -8.75 -26.59
N SER A 59 -0.27 -9.43 -25.68
CA SER A 59 -1.14 -10.56 -26.03
C SER A 59 -2.48 -10.08 -26.61
N ARG A 60 -2.75 -10.43 -27.88
CA ARG A 60 -3.99 -10.05 -28.59
C ARG A 60 -5.28 -10.60 -27.98
N LYS A 61 -5.21 -11.69 -27.20
CA LYS A 61 -6.36 -12.36 -26.57
C LYS A 61 -6.53 -12.00 -25.10
N CYS A 62 -5.92 -10.91 -24.63
CA CYS A 62 -5.98 -10.52 -23.23
C CYS A 62 -7.33 -9.88 -22.91
N MET A 63 -8.20 -10.60 -22.20
CA MET A 63 -9.52 -10.11 -21.78
C MET A 63 -9.49 -8.80 -20.97
N LEU A 64 -8.35 -8.47 -20.33
CA LEU A 64 -8.20 -7.25 -19.56
C LEU A 64 -8.23 -6.00 -20.44
N HIS A 65 -7.87 -6.12 -21.73
CA HIS A 65 -7.80 -4.99 -22.67
C HIS A 65 -9.12 -4.25 -22.81
N SER A 66 -10.27 -4.91 -22.69
CA SER A 66 -11.59 -4.29 -22.75
C SER A 66 -11.93 -3.40 -21.54
N TYR A 67 -11.20 -3.56 -20.43
CA TYR A 67 -11.49 -2.90 -19.15
C TYR A 67 -10.43 -1.86 -18.75
N ILE A 68 -9.39 -1.68 -19.55
CA ILE A 68 -8.26 -0.80 -19.23
C ILE A 68 -8.10 0.29 -20.27
N HIS A 69 -7.44 1.36 -19.86
CA HIS A 69 -6.90 2.37 -20.75
C HIS A 69 -5.43 2.57 -20.42
N ALA A 70 -4.62 2.76 -21.46
CA ALA A 70 -3.22 3.14 -21.28
C ALA A 70 -3.17 4.51 -20.61
N THR A 71 -2.41 4.63 -19.51
CA THR A 71 -2.28 5.88 -18.77
C THR A 71 -0.98 5.93 -17.98
N ASN A 72 -0.43 7.12 -17.78
CA ASN A 72 0.72 7.36 -16.90
C ASN A 72 0.31 7.91 -15.53
N LYS A 73 -0.98 8.17 -15.31
CA LYS A 73 -1.53 8.72 -14.08
C LYS A 73 -2.89 8.13 -13.73
N PHE A 74 -3.29 8.24 -12.47
CA PHE A 74 -4.62 7.89 -12.00
C PHE A 74 -5.16 8.99 -11.09
N LYS A 75 -6.50 9.10 -11.01
CA LYS A 75 -7.18 10.15 -10.26
C LYS A 75 -8.12 9.54 -9.22
N SER A 76 -8.11 10.07 -8.00
CA SER A 76 -9.18 9.80 -7.03
C SER A 76 -10.44 10.53 -7.46
N THR A 77 -11.55 9.81 -7.60
CA THR A 77 -12.86 10.43 -7.88
C THR A 77 -13.41 11.19 -6.68
N GLN A 78 -12.98 10.82 -5.46
CA GLN A 78 -13.44 11.45 -4.21
C GLN A 78 -12.64 12.72 -3.86
N THR A 79 -11.31 12.68 -3.97
CA THR A 79 -10.46 13.83 -3.58
C THR A 79 -10.07 14.71 -4.76
N ASN A 80 -10.37 14.28 -5.99
CA ASN A 80 -9.91 14.89 -7.25
C ASN A 80 -8.37 14.99 -7.41
N GLN A 81 -7.59 14.38 -6.51
CA GLN A 81 -6.13 14.35 -6.61
C GLN A 81 -5.68 13.37 -7.71
N GLU A 82 -4.72 13.79 -8.51
CA GLU A 82 -4.05 12.96 -9.51
C GLU A 82 -2.67 12.51 -9.02
N PHE A 83 -2.31 11.28 -9.35
CA PHE A 83 -1.06 10.65 -8.96
C PHE A 83 -0.37 10.04 -10.18
N PRO A 84 0.95 10.23 -10.36
CA PRO A 84 1.70 9.56 -11.40
C PRO A 84 1.87 8.07 -11.05
N ILE A 85 1.83 7.23 -12.07
CA ILE A 85 2.26 5.83 -11.98
C ILE A 85 3.76 5.84 -12.27
N THR A 86 4.58 5.51 -11.27
CA THR A 86 6.04 5.70 -11.34
C THR A 86 6.77 4.53 -12.00
N THR A 87 6.13 3.37 -12.15
CA THR A 87 6.70 2.16 -12.76
C THR A 87 5.97 1.77 -14.03
N HIS A 88 6.60 0.94 -14.87
CA HIS A 88 5.93 0.35 -16.03
C HIS A 88 5.12 -0.88 -15.62
N ILE A 89 3.80 -0.79 -15.69
CA ILE A 89 2.85 -1.83 -15.28
C ILE A 89 2.11 -2.35 -16.52
N LYS A 90 1.98 -3.67 -16.66
CA LYS A 90 1.22 -4.32 -17.74
C LYS A 90 0.19 -5.29 -17.17
N CYS A 91 -0.72 -5.81 -18.02
CA CYS A 91 -1.71 -6.82 -17.62
C CYS A 91 -1.11 -8.04 -16.91
N LYS A 92 0.15 -8.39 -17.22
CA LYS A 92 0.84 -9.58 -16.69
C LYS A 92 1.75 -9.26 -15.50
N SER A 93 1.78 -8.01 -15.02
CA SER A 93 2.52 -7.64 -13.80
C SER A 93 1.88 -8.28 -12.56
N SER A 94 2.72 -8.75 -11.65
CA SER A 94 2.36 -9.34 -10.34
C SER A 94 2.73 -8.39 -9.20
N TRP A 95 2.24 -8.66 -7.98
CA TRP A 95 2.45 -7.80 -6.81
C TRP A 95 1.94 -6.37 -7.04
N VAL A 96 0.77 -6.25 -7.65
CA VAL A 96 0.18 -4.98 -8.10
C VAL A 96 -0.89 -4.52 -7.11
N ILE A 97 -0.84 -3.23 -6.73
CA ILE A 97 -2.02 -2.51 -6.25
C ILE A 97 -2.76 -1.97 -7.47
N TYR A 98 -4.07 -2.23 -7.54
CA TYR A 98 -4.92 -1.78 -8.62
C TYR A 98 -6.11 -0.97 -8.10
N LEU A 99 -6.62 -0.11 -8.98
CA LEU A 99 -7.78 0.71 -8.78
C LEU A 99 -8.86 0.27 -9.76
N MET A 100 -10.01 -0.17 -9.25
CA MET A 100 -11.23 -0.33 -10.04
C MET A 100 -12.09 0.92 -9.87
N THR A 101 -12.55 1.49 -10.98
CA THR A 101 -13.48 2.62 -11.01
C THR A 101 -14.78 2.17 -11.67
N CYS A 102 -15.90 2.40 -10.99
CA CYS A 102 -17.22 2.20 -11.57
C CYS A 102 -17.54 3.36 -12.51
N THR A 103 -17.84 3.08 -13.77
CA THR A 103 -18.19 4.12 -14.74
C THR A 103 -19.60 4.69 -14.53
N HIS A 104 -20.48 3.93 -13.88
CA HIS A 104 -21.86 4.34 -13.61
C HIS A 104 -21.93 5.38 -12.47
N CYS A 105 -21.40 5.06 -11.28
CA CYS A 105 -21.49 5.94 -10.10
C CYS A 105 -20.17 6.60 -9.68
N ARG A 106 -19.08 6.39 -10.42
CA ARG A 106 -17.73 6.95 -10.16
C ARG A 106 -17.07 6.49 -8.86
N LYS A 107 -17.70 5.62 -8.06
CA LYS A 107 -17.07 5.04 -6.87
C LYS A 107 -15.88 4.17 -7.25
N GLN A 108 -14.88 4.15 -6.36
CA GLN A 108 -13.62 3.46 -6.58
C GLN A 108 -13.38 2.36 -5.54
N TYR A 109 -12.67 1.32 -5.95
CA TYR A 109 -12.19 0.21 -5.14
C TYR A 109 -10.67 0.08 -5.32
N VAL A 110 -9.93 0.06 -4.23
CA VAL A 110 -8.52 -0.34 -4.21
C VAL A 110 -8.44 -1.81 -3.84
N GLY A 111 -7.67 -2.57 -4.61
CA GLY A 111 -7.34 -3.95 -4.27
C GLY A 111 -5.89 -4.26 -4.56
N LYS A 112 -5.47 -5.43 -4.08
CA LYS A 112 -4.13 -5.97 -4.33
C LYS A 112 -4.16 -7.32 -5.03
N THR A 113 -3.05 -7.69 -5.66
CA THR A 113 -2.81 -9.05 -6.15
C THR A 113 -1.35 -9.45 -6.01
N GLU A 114 -1.11 -10.66 -5.51
CA GLU A 114 0.21 -11.30 -5.52
C GLU A 114 0.47 -11.99 -6.87
N THR A 115 -0.59 -12.50 -7.53
CA THR A 115 -0.53 -13.04 -8.89
C THR A 115 -0.67 -11.93 -9.94
N THR A 116 -0.65 -12.30 -11.22
CA THR A 116 -0.77 -11.30 -12.29
C THR A 116 -2.11 -10.56 -12.23
N LEU A 117 -2.12 -9.27 -12.60
CA LEU A 117 -3.35 -8.48 -12.66
C LEU A 117 -4.40 -9.11 -13.59
N TYR A 118 -3.98 -9.72 -14.69
CA TYR A 118 -4.83 -10.52 -15.58
C TYR A 118 -5.54 -11.66 -14.84
N THR A 119 -4.78 -12.49 -14.11
CA THR A 119 -5.35 -13.61 -13.35
C THR A 119 -6.32 -13.11 -12.30
N ARG A 120 -5.94 -12.06 -11.57
CA ARG A 120 -6.81 -11.45 -10.56
C ARG A 120 -8.12 -10.97 -11.16
N PHE A 121 -8.06 -10.23 -12.26
CA PHE A 121 -9.26 -9.69 -12.90
C PHE A 121 -10.14 -10.77 -13.54
N SER A 122 -9.53 -11.82 -14.10
CA SER A 122 -10.29 -12.98 -14.60
C SER A 122 -11.12 -13.60 -13.48
N ASN A 123 -10.53 -13.78 -12.30
CA ASN A 123 -11.24 -14.28 -11.13
C ASN A 123 -12.31 -13.29 -10.68
N THR A 124 -12.00 -11.99 -10.60
CA THR A 124 -12.98 -10.95 -10.25
C THR A 124 -14.17 -10.92 -11.19
N ARG A 125 -13.97 -11.08 -12.51
CA ARG A 125 -15.06 -11.20 -13.48
C ARG A 125 -15.93 -12.43 -13.20
N SER A 126 -15.29 -13.57 -12.94
CA SER A 126 -16.00 -14.81 -12.59
C SER A 126 -16.78 -14.67 -11.29
N GLU A 127 -16.21 -14.02 -10.27
CA GLU A 127 -16.86 -13.75 -8.98
C GLU A 127 -18.08 -12.84 -9.14
N ILE A 128 -18.00 -11.80 -9.99
CA ILE A 128 -19.13 -10.92 -10.31
C ILE A 128 -20.22 -11.68 -11.07
N ASN A 129 -19.86 -12.39 -12.15
CA ASN A 129 -20.82 -13.07 -13.02
C ASN A 129 -21.56 -14.24 -12.34
N ASN A 130 -20.89 -14.95 -11.43
CA ASN A 130 -21.45 -16.08 -10.72
C ASN A 130 -21.92 -15.71 -9.30
N PHE A 131 -22.05 -14.41 -9.00
CA PHE A 131 -22.47 -13.94 -7.70
C PHE A 131 -23.90 -14.41 -7.40
N ASN A 132 -24.08 -15.01 -6.22
CA ASN A 132 -25.38 -15.42 -5.71
C ASN A 132 -25.41 -15.15 -4.20
N GLU A 133 -26.32 -14.29 -3.78
CA GLU A 133 -26.42 -13.82 -2.40
C GLU A 133 -26.76 -14.93 -1.39
N ASN A 134 -27.39 -16.02 -1.85
CA ASN A 134 -27.84 -17.12 -1.01
C ASN A 134 -26.77 -18.20 -0.80
N THR A 135 -25.79 -18.31 -1.71
CA THR A 135 -24.81 -19.41 -1.71
C THR A 135 -23.38 -18.97 -1.45
N GLN A 136 -23.09 -17.66 -1.49
CA GLN A 136 -21.75 -17.14 -1.23
C GLN A 136 -21.65 -16.41 0.12
N PRO A 137 -21.07 -17.04 1.16
CA PRO A 137 -20.95 -16.43 2.49
C PRO A 137 -19.95 -15.26 2.51
N LYS A 138 -18.94 -15.28 1.62
CA LYS A 138 -17.94 -14.22 1.53
C LYS A 138 -18.41 -13.12 0.59
N ARG A 139 -19.09 -12.13 1.15
CA ARG A 139 -19.56 -10.94 0.43
C ARG A 139 -18.41 -9.98 0.16
N LEU A 140 -17.79 -10.10 -1.02
CA LEU A 140 -16.78 -9.14 -1.46
C LEU A 140 -17.50 -7.83 -1.82
N PRO A 141 -17.04 -6.67 -1.34
CA PRO A 141 -17.82 -5.45 -1.49
C PRO A 141 -17.97 -5.03 -2.97
N TYR A 142 -16.99 -5.35 -3.82
CA TYR A 142 -17.12 -5.12 -5.26
C TYR A 142 -18.11 -6.08 -5.93
N THR A 143 -18.29 -7.32 -5.47
CA THR A 143 -19.27 -8.23 -6.08
C THR A 143 -20.69 -7.77 -5.77
N ILE A 144 -20.93 -7.30 -4.54
CA ILE A 144 -22.20 -6.65 -4.17
C ILE A 144 -22.43 -5.41 -5.04
N HIS A 145 -21.41 -4.54 -5.16
CA HIS A 145 -21.52 -3.31 -5.92
C HIS A 145 -21.89 -3.57 -7.39
N PHE A 146 -21.16 -4.44 -8.09
CA PHE A 146 -21.37 -4.74 -9.51
C PHE A 146 -22.47 -5.78 -9.80
N ASN A 147 -23.29 -6.11 -8.80
CA ASN A 147 -24.55 -6.83 -8.96
C ASN A 147 -25.74 -6.05 -8.38
N SER A 148 -25.53 -4.80 -7.98
CA SER A 148 -26.60 -3.90 -7.54
C SER A 148 -27.31 -3.24 -8.74
N ALA A 149 -28.47 -2.61 -8.51
CA ALA A 149 -29.27 -2.00 -9.57
C ALA A 149 -28.43 -1.08 -10.48
N HIS A 150 -28.45 -1.33 -11.79
CA HIS A 150 -27.71 -0.60 -12.84
C HIS A 150 -26.18 -0.68 -12.77
N HIS A 151 -25.62 -1.58 -11.96
CA HIS A 151 -24.19 -1.80 -11.87
C HIS A 151 -23.88 -3.22 -12.35
N THR A 152 -23.06 -3.34 -13.39
CA THR A 152 -22.63 -4.62 -13.97
C THR A 152 -21.12 -4.65 -14.18
N ILE A 153 -20.60 -5.81 -14.58
CA ILE A 153 -19.19 -5.98 -14.96
C ILE A 153 -18.75 -4.99 -16.05
N ASP A 154 -19.65 -4.57 -16.95
CA ASP A 154 -19.34 -3.64 -18.03
C ASP A 154 -19.06 -2.21 -17.53
N ASN A 155 -19.47 -1.91 -16.29
CA ASN A 155 -19.16 -0.65 -15.64
C ASN A 155 -17.78 -0.64 -14.97
N VAL A 156 -17.01 -1.72 -15.04
CA VAL A 156 -15.68 -1.77 -14.43
C VAL A 156 -14.63 -1.16 -15.36
N ARG A 157 -13.83 -0.23 -14.84
CA ARG A 157 -12.53 0.14 -15.40
C ARG A 157 -11.44 -0.15 -14.40
N ILE A 158 -10.38 -0.82 -14.83
CA ILE A 158 -9.26 -1.20 -13.95
C ILE A 158 -7.97 -0.52 -14.37
N SER A 159 -7.15 -0.16 -13.39
CA SER A 159 -5.80 0.40 -13.61
C SER A 159 -4.83 -0.16 -12.58
N GLY A 160 -3.69 -0.68 -13.03
CA GLY A 160 -2.57 -0.93 -12.12
C GLY A 160 -1.97 0.41 -11.69
N ILE A 161 -1.84 0.65 -10.38
CA ILE A 161 -1.40 1.95 -9.86
C ILE A 161 -0.04 1.89 -9.16
N GLU A 162 0.37 0.72 -8.69
CA GLU A 162 1.69 0.50 -8.08
C GLU A 162 2.12 -0.96 -8.22
N ILE A 163 3.40 -1.20 -8.48
CA ILE A 163 4.05 -2.50 -8.25
C ILE A 163 4.77 -2.43 -6.90
N VAL A 164 4.42 -3.34 -5.99
CA VAL A 164 5.09 -3.47 -4.70
C VAL A 164 6.38 -4.26 -4.89
N THR A 165 7.51 -3.55 -4.94
CA THR A 165 8.84 -4.12 -5.20
C THR A 165 9.26 -5.14 -4.15
N LYS A 166 8.96 -4.88 -2.88
CA LYS A 166 9.11 -5.84 -1.79
C LYS A 166 7.98 -6.86 -1.85
N GLN A 167 8.24 -8.00 -2.48
CA GLN A 167 7.30 -9.11 -2.65
C GLN A 167 7.01 -9.86 -1.34
N SER A 168 6.43 -9.15 -0.37
CA SER A 168 5.98 -9.72 0.90
C SER A 168 4.52 -9.37 1.17
N ARG A 169 3.81 -10.30 1.82
CA ARG A 169 2.40 -10.13 2.16
C ARG A 169 2.15 -8.89 3.01
N VAL A 170 3.06 -8.62 3.95
CA VAL A 170 3.00 -7.44 4.82
C VAL A 170 3.15 -6.15 4.01
N ALA A 171 4.11 -6.10 3.09
CA ALA A 171 4.34 -4.90 2.29
C ALA A 171 3.13 -4.58 1.40
N ILE A 172 2.59 -5.58 0.70
CA ILE A 172 1.45 -5.35 -0.19
C ILE A 172 0.16 -4.99 0.58
N LEU A 173 -0.05 -5.55 1.78
CA LEU A 173 -1.17 -5.16 2.66
C LEU A 173 -1.04 -3.71 3.14
N HIS A 174 0.16 -3.31 3.54
CA HIS A 174 0.43 -1.93 3.94
C HIS A 174 0.20 -0.95 2.79
N ARG A 175 0.64 -1.29 1.57
CA ARG A 175 0.40 -0.46 0.37
C ARG A 175 -1.07 -0.42 -0.04
N GLU A 176 -1.80 -1.53 0.06
CA GLU A 176 -3.25 -1.57 -0.15
C GLU A 176 -3.98 -0.61 0.81
N SER A 177 -3.70 -0.72 2.12
CA SER A 177 -4.27 0.16 3.15
C SER A 177 -3.93 1.63 2.92
N PHE A 178 -2.67 1.93 2.58
CA PHE A 178 -2.23 3.28 2.23
C PHE A 178 -3.10 3.88 1.11
N TRP A 179 -3.32 3.16 0.02
CA TRP A 179 -4.09 3.67 -1.11
C TRP A 179 -5.59 3.74 -0.83
N ILE A 180 -6.16 2.80 -0.07
CA ILE A 180 -7.56 2.89 0.39
C ILE A 180 -7.79 4.20 1.12
N ASN A 181 -6.90 4.54 2.06
CA ASN A 181 -6.98 5.77 2.84
C ASN A 181 -6.71 7.01 1.99
N LYS A 182 -5.65 6.98 1.17
CA LYS A 182 -5.24 8.13 0.35
C LYS A 182 -6.30 8.51 -0.69
N LEU A 183 -6.96 7.52 -1.29
CA LEU A 183 -7.97 7.73 -2.33
C LEU A 183 -9.40 7.83 -1.79
N ARG A 184 -9.60 7.65 -0.47
CA ARG A 184 -10.91 7.68 0.21
C ARG A 184 -11.91 6.68 -0.39
N THR A 185 -11.47 5.43 -0.62
CA THR A 185 -12.30 4.41 -1.26
C THR A 185 -13.17 3.60 -0.28
N LEU A 186 -13.18 3.92 1.01
CA LEU A 186 -14.09 3.30 1.97
C LEU A 186 -15.54 3.74 1.76
N HIS A 187 -16.49 2.84 1.99
CA HIS A 187 -17.92 3.12 2.03
C HIS A 187 -18.22 4.20 3.10
N PRO A 188 -19.11 5.18 2.84
CA PRO A 188 -20.03 5.30 1.70
C PRO A 188 -19.42 5.92 0.42
N HIS A 189 -18.21 6.48 0.52
CA HIS A 189 -17.57 7.27 -0.53
C HIS A 189 -16.97 6.43 -1.66
N GLY A 190 -16.50 5.23 -1.34
CA GLY A 190 -16.07 4.24 -2.33
C GLY A 190 -16.70 2.87 -2.10
N ILE A 191 -16.04 1.85 -2.63
CA ILE A 191 -16.50 0.46 -2.63
C ILE A 191 -15.81 -0.35 -1.52
N ASN A 192 -14.59 -0.02 -1.09
CA ASN A 192 -13.95 -0.75 0.01
C ASN A 192 -14.78 -0.67 1.29
N VAL A 193 -14.70 -1.69 2.13
CA VAL A 193 -15.29 -1.70 3.48
C VAL A 193 -14.18 -1.88 4.49
N ASP A 194 -14.38 -1.35 5.70
CA ASP A 194 -13.44 -1.56 6.80
C ASP A 194 -13.40 -3.05 7.17
N ARG A 195 -12.20 -3.59 7.38
CA ARG A 195 -11.97 -5.03 7.58
C ARG A 195 -11.73 -5.36 9.04
#